data_AF-A0AAD3CS75-F1
#
_entry.id   AF-A0AAD3CS75-F1
#
_cell.length_a   1.000
_cell.length_b   1.000
_cell.length_c   1.000
_cell.angle_alpha   90.00
_cell.angle_beta   90.00
_cell.angle_gamma   90.00
#
_symmetry.space_group_name_H-M   'P 1'
#
loop_
_entity.id
_entity.type
_entity.pdbx_description
1 polymer ?
#
loop_
_entity_poly.entity_id
_entity_poly.type
_entity_poly.pdbx_seq_one_letter_code
_entity_poly.pdbx_strand_id
1 'polypeptide(L)'
;MSFTARTVVRRLAHRNIDWSASYFKSNPELSAAVSSFRAWAASAESMAEKYSAAPSDIDFAGYKGAVRDQSLVDSVEAFYKASEPAAETYEWSAEDKADKMAQIEEAKGRLAFTQEMIEETEAELAFLKANRTSRETSGSDIKEAYPDIAEETEKELEERKWFKDAIA
;
A
#
# COMPACT_ATOMS: atom_id res chain seq x y z
N MET A 1 -34.59 11.26 -22.41
CA MET A 1 -34.43 11.92 -21.08
C MET A 1 -32.97 11.74 -20.69
N SER A 2 -32.28 12.79 -20.23
CA SER A 2 -30.81 12.72 -20.03
C SER A 2 -30.47 12.15 -18.66
N PHE A 3 -30.02 10.90 -18.62
CA PHE A 3 -29.33 10.34 -17.46
C PHE A 3 -27.94 10.98 -17.35
N THR A 4 -27.84 12.12 -16.68
CA THR A 4 -26.53 12.68 -16.34
C THR A 4 -25.96 11.90 -15.17
N ALA A 5 -25.08 10.93 -15.47
CA ALA A 5 -24.17 10.36 -14.50
C ALA A 5 -23.25 11.48 -13.98
N ARG A 6 -23.66 12.16 -12.91
CA ARG A 6 -22.81 13.09 -12.16
C ARG A 6 -21.89 12.28 -11.25
N THR A 7 -21.00 11.51 -11.86
CA THR A 7 -19.89 10.93 -11.14
C THR A 7 -18.64 11.58 -11.68
N VAL A 8 -18.15 12.56 -10.94
CA VAL A 8 -16.76 13.01 -11.05
C VAL A 8 -15.90 11.79 -10.71
N VAL A 9 -15.60 10.94 -11.69
CA VAL A 9 -14.54 9.94 -11.58
C VAL A 9 -13.24 10.73 -11.54
N ARG A 10 -12.89 11.21 -10.35
CA ARG A 10 -11.61 11.85 -10.08
C ARG A 10 -10.52 10.79 -10.28
N ARG A 11 -10.00 10.76 -11.52
CA ARG A 11 -8.61 10.51 -11.91
C ARG A 11 -7.92 9.32 -11.24
N LEU A 12 -7.84 8.20 -11.97
CA LEU A 12 -6.60 7.48 -12.31
C LEU A 12 -5.53 7.27 -11.20
N ALA A 13 -5.90 7.09 -9.93
CA ALA A 13 -4.94 6.92 -8.85
C ALA A 13 -4.02 5.70 -9.05
N HIS A 14 -4.53 4.64 -9.70
CA HIS A 14 -3.75 3.44 -10.02
C HIS A 14 -2.65 3.67 -11.06
N ARG A 15 -2.72 4.76 -11.87
CA ARG A 15 -1.67 5.12 -12.85
C ARG A 15 -0.47 5.78 -12.20
N ASN A 16 -0.63 6.30 -10.98
CA ASN A 16 0.48 6.86 -10.20
C ASN A 16 1.27 5.79 -9.45
N ILE A 17 0.86 4.52 -9.52
CA ILE A 17 1.51 3.39 -8.85
C ILE A 17 2.44 2.72 -9.87
N ASP A 18 3.72 2.60 -9.52
CA ASP A 18 4.64 1.74 -10.26
C ASP A 18 4.42 0.27 -9.89
N TRP A 19 3.57 -0.41 -10.66
CA TRP A 19 3.31 -1.84 -10.51
C TRP A 19 4.52 -2.75 -10.80
N SER A 20 5.57 -2.20 -11.41
CA SER A 20 6.76 -2.97 -11.76
C SER A 20 7.80 -3.02 -10.65
N ALA A 21 7.61 -2.21 -9.60
CA ALA A 21 8.53 -2.06 -8.50
C ALA A 21 8.90 -3.39 -7.84
N SER A 22 10.17 -3.52 -7.44
CA SER A 22 10.74 -4.76 -6.90
C SER A 22 10.09 -5.21 -5.60
N TYR A 23 9.67 -4.28 -4.75
CA TYR A 23 9.04 -4.60 -3.47
C TYR A 23 7.68 -5.30 -3.61
N PHE A 24 7.00 -5.19 -4.76
CA PHE A 24 5.80 -5.98 -5.05
C PHE A 24 6.09 -7.41 -5.52
N LYS A 25 7.33 -7.70 -5.89
CA LYS A 25 7.79 -9.02 -6.38
C LYS A 25 8.64 -9.77 -5.35
N SER A 26 8.86 -9.18 -4.18
CA SER A 26 9.70 -9.72 -3.11
C SER A 26 9.14 -11.00 -2.51
N ASN A 27 7.81 -11.16 -2.48
CA ASN A 27 7.11 -12.31 -1.92
C ASN A 27 6.08 -12.84 -2.95
N PRO A 28 6.03 -14.16 -3.22
CA PRO A 28 5.03 -14.76 -4.10
C PRO A 28 3.57 -14.44 -3.74
N GLU A 29 3.23 -14.40 -2.45
CA GLU A 29 1.87 -14.09 -1.98
C GLU A 29 1.51 -12.63 -2.26
N LEU A 30 2.43 -11.72 -1.95
CA LEU A 30 2.27 -10.30 -2.25
C LEU A 30 2.16 -10.06 -3.76
N SER A 31 3.00 -10.73 -4.55
CA SER A 31 2.97 -10.63 -6.01
C SER A 31 1.63 -11.11 -6.57
N ALA A 32 1.05 -12.18 -6.01
CA ALA A 32 -0.27 -12.67 -6.41
C ALA A 32 -1.38 -11.67 -6.03
N ALA A 33 -1.35 -11.13 -4.82
CA ALA A 33 -2.32 -10.13 -4.34
C ALA A 33 -2.25 -8.81 -5.14
N VAL A 34 -1.05 -8.35 -5.48
CA VAL A 34 -0.85 -7.15 -6.30
C VAL A 34 -1.36 -7.38 -7.72
N SER A 35 -1.12 -8.57 -8.29
CA SER A 35 -1.63 -8.94 -9.62
C SER A 35 -3.16 -8.94 -9.66
N SER A 36 -3.81 -9.55 -8.65
CA SER A 36 -5.28 -9.58 -8.57
C SER A 36 -5.87 -8.17 -8.37
N PHE A 37 -5.25 -7.35 -7.52
CA PHE A 37 -5.67 -5.96 -7.30
C PHE A 37 -5.53 -5.11 -8.57
N ARG A 38 -4.44 -5.30 -9.33
CA ARG A 38 -4.24 -4.63 -10.63
C ARG A 38 -5.30 -5.04 -11.64
N ALA A 39 -5.63 -6.33 -11.73
CA ALA A 39 -6.67 -6.83 -12.63
C ALA A 39 -8.05 -6.26 -12.25
N TRP A 40 -8.36 -6.20 -10.95
CA TRP A 40 -9.58 -5.58 -10.45
C TRP A 40 -9.65 -4.08 -10.80
N ALA A 41 -8.57 -3.32 -10.58
CA ALA A 41 -8.53 -1.90 -10.90
C ALA A 41 -8.76 -1.63 -12.40
N ALA A 42 -8.13 -2.43 -13.27
CA ALA A 42 -8.34 -2.34 -14.72
C ALA A 42 -9.78 -2.68 -15.13
N SER A 43 -10.39 -3.69 -14.49
CA SER A 43 -11.79 -4.05 -14.73
C SER A 43 -12.75 -2.93 -14.27
N ALA A 44 -12.50 -2.33 -13.10
CA ALA A 44 -13.30 -1.22 -12.59
C ALA A 44 -13.24 0.00 -13.52
N GLU A 45 -12.05 0.30 -14.06
CA GLU A 45 -11.89 1.39 -15.04
C GLU A 45 -12.62 1.10 -16.35
N SER A 46 -12.49 -0.12 -16.88
CA SER A 46 -13.23 -0.53 -18.08
C SER A 46 -14.75 -0.40 -17.90
N MET A 47 -15.27 -0.78 -16.72
CA MET A 47 -16.69 -0.60 -16.42
C MET A 47 -17.05 0.88 -16.31
N ALA A 48 -16.24 1.69 -15.62
CA ALA A 48 -16.48 3.12 -15.50
C ALA A 48 -16.51 3.82 -16.87
N GLU A 49 -15.61 3.43 -17.79
CA GLU A 49 -15.61 3.95 -19.16
C GLU A 49 -16.85 3.50 -19.93
N LYS A 50 -17.20 2.21 -19.87
CA LYS A 50 -18.39 1.65 -20.53
C LYS A 50 -19.69 2.31 -20.10
N TYR A 51 -19.82 2.62 -18.80
CA TYR A 51 -21.02 3.23 -18.21
C TYR A 51 -20.90 4.74 -18.02
N SER A 52 -19.88 5.38 -18.64
CA SER A 52 -19.70 6.84 -18.57
C SER A 52 -20.76 7.61 -19.34
N ALA A 53 -21.33 7.01 -20.38
CA ALA A 53 -22.39 7.58 -21.20
C ALA A 53 -23.77 7.03 -20.80
N ALA A 54 -24.80 7.85 -21.00
CA ALA A 54 -26.18 7.41 -20.84
C ALA A 54 -26.51 6.27 -21.82
N PRO A 55 -27.33 5.28 -21.43
CA PRO A 55 -27.85 4.27 -22.35
C PRO A 55 -28.62 4.92 -23.52
N SER A 56 -28.68 4.26 -24.66
CA SER A 56 -29.51 4.69 -25.79
C SER A 56 -30.99 4.70 -25.41
N ASP A 57 -31.73 5.73 -25.84
CA ASP A 57 -33.18 5.80 -25.67
C ASP A 57 -33.88 4.62 -26.38
N ILE A 58 -34.99 4.15 -25.80
CA ILE A 58 -35.82 3.07 -26.37
C ILE A 58 -36.77 3.65 -27.42
N ASP A 59 -36.81 3.06 -28.62
CA ASP A 59 -37.73 3.45 -29.70
C ASP A 59 -39.13 2.83 -29.52
N PHE A 60 -39.94 3.41 -28.63
CA PHE A 60 -41.32 2.97 -28.42
C PHE A 60 -42.21 3.14 -29.66
N ALA A 61 -41.90 4.09 -30.56
CA ALA A 61 -42.69 4.33 -31.77
C ALA A 61 -42.55 3.17 -32.77
N GLY A 62 -41.32 2.67 -32.95
CA GLY A 62 -41.05 1.47 -33.75
C GLY A 62 -41.76 0.23 -33.21
N TYR A 63 -41.78 0.04 -31.88
CA TYR A 63 -42.44 -1.11 -31.26
C TYR A 63 -43.96 -1.08 -31.36
N LYS A 64 -44.60 0.10 -31.33
CA LYS A 64 -46.04 0.23 -31.60
C LYS A 64 -46.40 -0.24 -33.02
N GLY A 65 -45.51 -0.08 -34.00
CA GLY A 65 -45.75 -0.59 -35.35
C GLY A 65 -45.63 -2.12 -35.49
N ALA A 66 -44.83 -2.77 -34.64
CA ALA A 66 -44.49 -4.20 -34.77
C ALA A 66 -45.30 -5.12 -33.83
N VAL A 67 -45.71 -4.61 -32.66
CA VAL A 67 -46.39 -5.40 -31.63
C VAL A 67 -47.91 -5.31 -31.83
N ARG A 68 -48.60 -6.44 -31.79
CA ARG A 68 -50.07 -6.48 -31.97
C ARG A 68 -50.82 -5.81 -30.81
N ASP A 69 -50.31 -5.97 -29.59
CA ASP A 69 -50.91 -5.41 -28.38
C ASP A 69 -50.34 -4.03 -28.06
N GLN A 70 -51.06 -2.98 -28.46
CA GLN A 70 -50.66 -1.59 -28.23
C GLN A 70 -50.75 -1.20 -26.76
N SER A 71 -51.72 -1.77 -26.03
CA SER A 71 -51.93 -1.45 -24.62
C SER A 71 -50.75 -1.87 -23.76
N LEU A 72 -50.09 -2.96 -24.14
CA LEU A 72 -48.84 -3.41 -23.53
C LEU A 72 -47.72 -2.39 -23.74
N VAL A 73 -47.51 -1.94 -24.99
CA VAL A 73 -46.43 -0.98 -25.30
C VAL A 73 -46.64 0.34 -24.58
N ASP A 74 -47.88 0.84 -24.52
CA ASP A 74 -48.23 2.06 -23.79
C ASP A 74 -47.97 1.93 -22.28
N SER A 75 -48.30 0.77 -21.68
CA SER A 75 -48.07 0.52 -20.26
C SER A 75 -46.58 0.47 -19.90
N VAL A 76 -45.76 -0.13 -20.76
CA VAL A 76 -44.31 -0.23 -20.57
C VAL A 76 -43.63 1.13 -20.81
N GLU A 77 -44.08 1.91 -21.81
CA GLU A 77 -43.60 3.28 -22.03
C GLU A 77 -43.90 4.18 -20.83
N ALA A 78 -45.11 4.07 -20.26
CA ALA A 78 -45.48 4.81 -19.05
C ALA A 78 -44.64 4.38 -17.84
N PHE A 79 -44.42 3.08 -17.65
CA PHE A 79 -43.57 2.57 -16.57
C PHE A 79 -42.11 3.03 -16.70
N TYR A 80 -41.55 2.98 -17.92
CA TYR A 80 -40.18 3.43 -18.19
C TYR A 80 -39.98 4.91 -17.89
N LYS A 81 -40.94 5.76 -18.30
CA LYS A 81 -40.87 7.22 -18.02
C LYS A 81 -41.12 7.57 -16.56
N ALA A 82 -41.83 6.73 -15.81
CA ALA A 82 -42.09 6.93 -14.39
C ALA A 82 -40.95 6.42 -13.49
N SER A 83 -40.09 5.56 -14.00
CA SER A 83 -39.00 4.95 -13.25
C SER A 83 -37.73 5.79 -13.33
N GLU A 84 -37.44 6.54 -12.28
CA GLU A 84 -36.15 7.20 -12.05
C GLU A 84 -35.49 6.58 -10.81
N PRO A 85 -34.68 5.51 -10.97
CA PRO A 85 -33.96 4.94 -9.84
C PRO A 85 -32.98 5.98 -9.27
N ALA A 86 -32.92 6.06 -7.95
CA ALA A 86 -31.92 6.89 -7.28
C ALA A 86 -30.51 6.42 -7.67
N ALA A 87 -29.58 7.36 -7.84
CA ALA A 87 -28.20 7.02 -8.11
C ALA A 87 -27.64 6.17 -6.97
N GLU A 88 -27.02 5.03 -7.31
CA GLU A 88 -26.29 4.23 -6.34
C GLU A 88 -25.03 5.00 -5.91
N THR A 89 -25.11 5.69 -4.78
CA THR A 89 -23.98 6.36 -4.16
C THR A 89 -23.34 5.44 -3.14
N TYR A 90 -22.08 5.08 -3.38
CA TYR A 90 -21.27 4.44 -2.36
C TYR A 90 -20.55 5.52 -1.53
N GLU A 91 -20.84 5.56 -0.24
CA GLU A 91 -20.08 6.36 0.72
C GLU A 91 -19.07 5.46 1.43
N TRP A 92 -17.80 5.88 1.46
CA TRP A 92 -16.77 5.18 2.22
C TRP A 92 -17.09 5.31 3.71
N SER A 93 -17.31 4.18 4.38
CA SER A 93 -17.61 4.17 5.81
C SER A 93 -16.52 4.88 6.61
N ALA A 94 -16.93 5.67 7.60
CA ALA A 94 -16.00 6.45 8.42
C ALA A 94 -15.01 5.56 9.19
N GLU A 95 -15.48 4.40 9.66
CA GLU A 95 -14.68 3.40 10.37
C GLU A 95 -13.59 2.82 9.46
N ASP A 96 -13.98 2.30 8.28
CA ASP A 96 -13.01 1.69 7.36
C ASP A 96 -12.02 2.73 6.85
N LYS A 97 -12.45 3.99 6.66
CA LYS A 97 -11.55 5.09 6.33
C LYS A 97 -10.55 5.38 7.47
N ALA A 98 -11.01 5.40 8.72
CA ALA A 98 -10.14 5.62 9.87
C ALA A 98 -9.10 4.50 10.01
N ASP A 99 -9.52 3.24 9.85
CA ASP A 99 -8.63 2.08 9.90
C ASP A 99 -7.54 2.14 8.84
N LYS A 100 -7.90 2.47 7.58
CA LYS A 100 -6.91 2.59 6.49
C LYS A 100 -5.96 3.76 6.72
N MET A 101 -6.43 4.87 7.27
CA MET A 101 -5.57 5.99 7.64
C MET A 101 -4.60 5.63 8.77
N ALA A 102 -5.05 4.89 9.78
CA ALA A 102 -4.19 4.40 10.86
C ALA A 102 -3.07 3.48 10.33
N GLN A 103 -3.39 2.57 9.41
CA GLN A 103 -2.40 1.71 8.76
C GLN A 103 -1.35 2.50 7.97
N ILE A 104 -1.76 3.59 7.30
CA ILE A 104 -0.84 4.47 6.58
C ILE A 104 0.12 5.17 7.55
N GLU A 105 -0.39 5.69 8.67
CA GLU A 105 0.46 6.35 9.67
C GLU A 105 1.42 5.36 10.35
N GLU A 106 0.97 4.16 10.65
CA GLU A 106 1.83 3.09 11.15
C GLU A 106 2.95 2.75 10.15
N ALA A 107 2.61 2.61 8.85
CA ALA A 107 3.59 2.34 7.81
C ALA A 107 4.65 3.46 7.68
N LYS A 108 4.25 4.73 7.82
CA LYS A 108 5.19 5.87 7.85
C LYS A 108 6.12 5.81 9.07
N GLY A 109 5.58 5.49 10.24
CA GLY A 109 6.38 5.33 11.46
C GLY A 109 7.42 4.23 11.32
N ARG A 110 7.04 3.06 10.78
CA ARG A 110 7.96 1.95 10.49
C ARG A 110 9.04 2.34 9.48
N LEU A 111 8.67 3.10 8.44
CA LEU A 111 9.62 3.59 7.44
C LEU A 111 10.67 4.51 8.09
N ALA A 112 10.24 5.48 8.90
CA ALA A 112 11.16 6.40 9.57
C ALA A 112 12.12 5.65 10.51
N PHE A 113 11.59 4.74 11.32
CA PHE A 113 12.40 3.89 12.20
C PHE A 113 13.42 3.04 11.42
N THR A 114 12.99 2.43 10.30
CA THR A 114 13.90 1.61 9.48
C THR A 114 15.00 2.46 8.84
N GLN A 115 14.71 3.71 8.46
CA GLN A 115 15.72 4.62 7.93
C GLN A 115 16.77 5.00 8.97
N GLU A 116 16.35 5.31 10.19
CA GLU A 116 17.26 5.57 11.32
C GLU A 116 18.15 4.36 11.62
N MET A 117 17.57 3.16 11.65
CA MET A 117 18.34 1.92 11.82
C MET A 117 19.37 1.69 10.71
N ILE A 118 19.05 2.01 9.46
CA ILE A 118 19.99 1.88 8.34
C ILE A 118 21.18 2.82 8.57
N GLU A 119 20.92 4.08 8.93
CA GLU A 119 21.97 5.07 9.19
C GLU A 119 22.88 4.65 10.35
N GLU A 120 22.29 4.18 11.45
CA GLU A 120 23.03 3.66 12.61
C GLU A 120 23.90 2.44 12.23
N THR A 121 23.32 1.48 11.51
CA THR A 121 24.03 0.28 11.08
C THR A 121 25.16 0.60 10.09
N GLU A 122 24.97 1.57 9.19
CA GLU A 122 26.02 2.03 8.28
C GLU A 122 27.17 2.71 9.02
N ALA A 123 26.87 3.51 10.04
CA ALA A 123 27.88 4.13 10.90
C ALA A 123 28.67 3.06 11.68
N GLU A 124 27.98 2.06 12.25
CA GLU A 124 28.62 0.94 12.92
C GLU A 124 29.53 0.15 11.96
N LEU A 125 29.05 -0.17 10.76
CA LEU A 125 29.85 -0.85 9.74
C LEU A 125 31.08 -0.03 9.34
N ALA A 126 30.98 1.30 9.26
CA ALA A 126 32.11 2.17 8.97
C ALA A 126 33.14 2.14 10.11
N PHE A 127 32.67 2.22 11.36
CA PHE A 127 33.52 2.09 12.55
C PHE A 127 34.24 0.73 12.58
N LEU A 128 33.53 -0.37 12.36
CA LEU A 128 34.11 -1.72 12.34
C LEU A 128 35.13 -1.92 11.21
N LYS A 129 34.90 -1.29 10.05
CA LYS A 129 35.86 -1.34 8.93
C LYS A 129 37.12 -0.54 9.24
N ALA A 130 36.98 0.63 9.86
CA ALA A 130 38.10 1.49 10.22
C ALA A 130 38.96 0.89 11.34
N ASN A 131 38.31 0.28 12.35
CA ASN A 131 38.96 -0.31 13.51
C ASN A 131 39.23 -1.81 13.36
N ARG A 132 39.23 -2.32 12.12
CA ARG A 132 39.49 -3.73 11.86
C ARG A 132 40.88 -4.11 12.37
N THR A 133 40.91 -5.01 13.35
CA THR A 133 42.16 -5.50 13.92
C THR A 133 42.99 -6.23 12.87
N SER A 134 44.27 -5.88 12.80
CA SER A 134 45.27 -6.48 11.94
C SER A 134 46.40 -7.08 12.77
N ARG A 135 47.38 -7.73 12.13
CA ARG A 135 48.57 -8.24 12.83
C ARG A 135 49.40 -7.13 13.50
N GLU A 136 49.28 -5.90 13.02
CA GLU A 136 50.00 -4.74 13.56
C GLU A 136 49.21 -4.01 14.65
N THR A 137 47.95 -4.38 14.89
CA THR A 137 47.11 -3.73 15.90
C THR A 137 47.60 -4.13 17.30
N SER A 138 47.98 -3.13 18.10
CA SER A 138 48.47 -3.31 19.45
C SER A 138 47.33 -3.35 20.47
N GLY A 139 47.62 -3.84 21.68
CA GLY A 139 46.64 -3.85 22.76
C GLY A 139 46.22 -2.45 23.23
N SER A 140 47.08 -1.44 23.08
CA SER A 140 46.71 -0.03 23.35
C SER A 140 45.73 0.51 22.33
N ASP A 141 45.89 0.15 21.04
CA ASP A 141 44.98 0.59 19.98
C ASP A 141 43.57 0.02 20.20
N ILE A 142 43.47 -1.20 20.72
CA ILE A 142 42.19 -1.84 21.07
C ILE A 142 41.55 -1.12 22.26
N LYS A 143 42.32 -0.73 23.28
CA LYS A 143 41.80 0.03 24.43
C LYS A 143 41.29 1.42 24.04
N GLU A 144 41.94 2.08 23.07
CA GLU A 144 41.50 3.38 22.55
C GLU A 144 40.24 3.25 21.69
N ALA A 145 40.16 2.21 20.86
CA ALA A 145 38.99 1.95 20.01
C ALA A 145 37.76 1.48 20.79
N TYR A 146 37.95 0.73 21.88
CA TYR A 146 36.88 0.14 22.70
C TYR A 146 37.06 0.48 24.19
N PRO A 147 36.70 1.71 24.60
CA PRO A 147 36.93 2.19 25.96
C PRO A 147 36.08 1.46 27.00
N ASP A 148 34.90 0.98 26.63
CA ASP A 148 34.02 0.16 27.47
C ASP A 148 34.68 -1.18 27.86
N ILE A 149 35.28 -1.86 26.88
CA ILE A 149 36.06 -3.09 27.12
C ILE A 149 37.28 -2.79 27.99
N ALA A 150 37.94 -1.64 27.77
CA ALA A 150 39.09 -1.23 28.58
C ALA A 150 38.70 -0.97 30.05
N GLU A 151 37.59 -0.28 30.29
CA GLU A 151 37.05 -0.03 31.64
C GLU A 151 36.62 -1.33 32.34
N GLU A 152 35.94 -2.23 31.63
CA GLU A 152 35.59 -3.55 32.17
C GLU A 152 36.84 -4.34 32.55
N THR A 153 37.82 -4.40 31.65
CA THR A 153 39.09 -5.12 31.88
C THR A 153 39.83 -4.56 33.11
N GLU A 154 39.88 -3.24 33.27
CA GLU A 154 40.56 -2.61 34.42
C GLU A 154 39.84 -2.92 35.73
N LYS A 155 38.51 -2.86 35.74
CA LYS A 155 37.71 -3.22 36.91
C LYS A 155 37.90 -4.69 37.30
N GLU A 156 37.98 -5.59 36.34
CA GLU A 156 38.25 -7.01 36.59
C GLU A 156 39.64 -7.24 37.17
N LEU A 157 40.62 -6.44 36.74
CA LEU A 157 41.98 -6.46 37.27
C LEU A 157 42.00 -6.03 38.74
N GLU A 158 41.32 -4.93 39.08
CA GLU A 158 41.18 -4.41 40.44
C GLU A 158 40.47 -5.41 41.37
N GLU A 159 39.38 -6.00 40.87
CA GLU A 159 38.56 -6.97 41.61
C GLU A 159 39.16 -8.39 41.62
N ARG A 160 40.32 -8.61 40.96
CA ARG A 160 41.04 -9.89 40.85
C ARG A 160 40.21 -11.01 40.24
N LYS A 161 39.36 -10.68 39.26
CA LYS A 161 38.43 -11.60 38.59
C LYS A 161 39.05 -12.30 37.38
N TRP A 162 40.21 -12.93 37.57
CA TRP A 162 41.02 -13.51 36.49
C TRP A 162 40.37 -14.61 35.64
N PHE A 163 39.30 -15.25 36.13
CA PHE A 163 38.66 -16.40 35.48
C PHE A 163 37.17 -16.20 35.20
N LYS A 164 36.67 -14.95 35.28
CA LYS A 164 35.24 -14.64 35.13
C LYS A 164 34.65 -15.24 33.84
N ASP A 165 35.38 -15.13 32.72
CA ASP A 165 34.93 -15.61 31.40
C ASP A 165 35.63 -16.91 30.94
N ALA A 166 36.49 -17.48 31.78
CA ALA A 166 37.27 -18.69 31.46
C ALA A 166 36.59 -19.98 31.92
N ILE A 167 35.59 -19.89 32.81
CA ILE A 167 34.86 -21.04 33.36
C ILE A 167 33.38 -20.85 33.03
N ALA A 168 32.86 -21.68 32.12
CA ALA A 168 31.43 -21.80 31.84
C ALA A 168 30.70 -22.54 32.98
#